data_AF-A0A8T5NC60-F1
#
_entry.id   AF-A0A8T5NC60-F1
#
_cell.length_a   1.000
_cell.length_b   1.000
_cell.length_c   1.000
_cell.angle_alpha   90.00
_cell.angle_beta   90.00
_cell.angle_gamma   90.00
#
_symmetry.space_group_name_H-M   'P 1'
#
loop_
_entity.id
_entity.type
_entity.pdbx_description
1 polymer ?
#
loop_
_entity_poly.entity_id
_entity_poly.type
_entity_poly.pdbx_seq_one_letter_code
_entity_poly.pdbx_strand_id
1 'polypeptide(L)' 'MENIEQKNHPGKADIHVHTRYSGFGKYSFLRFPESITEPAKAVEAARRKKLDVLCITDHNTIQGAIIAKKHAI' A
#
# COMPACT_ATOMS: atom_id res chain seq x y z
N MET A 1 -24.45 1.75 33.42
CA MET A 1 -24.29 1.09 32.12
C MET A 1 -23.79 2.15 31.16
N GLU A 2 -22.50 2.13 30.84
CA GLU A 2 -21.95 3.09 29.88
C GLU A 2 -22.42 2.70 28.48
N ASN A 3 -23.11 3.63 27.82
CA ASN A 3 -23.47 3.52 26.42
C ASN A 3 -22.17 3.58 25.60
N ILE A 4 -21.70 2.42 25.16
CA ILE A 4 -20.64 2.33 24.15
C ILE A 4 -21.32 2.62 22.82
N GLU A 5 -21.42 3.89 22.44
CA GLU A 5 -21.61 4.24 21.04
C GLU A 5 -20.39 3.73 20.27
N GLN A 6 -20.50 2.53 19.70
CA GLN A 6 -19.60 2.12 18.63
C GLN A 6 -19.81 3.09 17.47
N LYS A 7 -18.91 4.08 17.36
CA LYS A 7 -18.78 4.91 16.16
C LYS A 7 -18.39 3.99 15.00
N ASN A 8 -19.39 3.53 14.25
CA ASN A 8 -19.20 2.90 12.95
C ASN A 8 -18.69 3.98 11.99
N HIS A 9 -17.38 4.18 11.93
CA HIS A 9 -16.81 4.95 10.84
C HIS A 9 -16.81 4.07 9.58
N PRO A 10 -17.10 4.63 8.40
CA PRO A 10 -16.95 3.88 7.16
C PRO A 10 -15.50 3.41 7.03
N GLY A 11 -15.34 2.11 6.77
CA GLY A 11 -14.03 1.53 6.53
C GLY A 11 -13.36 2.18 5.31
N LYS A 12 -12.07 2.48 5.43
CA LYS A 12 -11.29 3.18 4.41
C LYS A 12 -10.16 2.28 3.94
N ALA A 13 -10.17 1.96 2.65
CA ALA A 13 -9.18 1.10 2.03
C ALA A 13 -8.53 1.77 0.81
N ASP A 14 -7.25 1.49 0.60
CA ASP A 14 -6.59 1.68 -0.69
C ASP A 14 -6.33 0.30 -1.30
N ILE A 15 -7.00 0.02 -2.42
CA ILE A 15 -7.06 -1.33 -3.00
C ILE A 15 -6.06 -1.55 -4.14
N HIS A 16 -5.31 -0.51 -4.54
CA HIS A 16 -4.42 -0.58 -5.70
C HIS A 16 -3.16 0.28 -5.47
N VAL A 17 -2.14 -0.31 -4.84
CA VAL A 17 -0.87 0.38 -4.56
C VAL A 17 0.31 -0.42 -5.10
N HIS A 18 1.12 0.25 -5.91
CA HIS A 18 2.39 -0.28 -6.41
C HIS A 18 3.57 0.18 -5.55
N THR A 19 4.48 -0.74 -5.28
CA THR A 19 5.80 -0.48 -4.71
C THR A 19 6.88 -0.60 -5.79
N ARG A 20 8.14 -0.33 -5.44
CA ARG A 20 9.25 -0.49 -6.39
C ARG A 20 9.36 -1.88 -7.01
N TYR A 21 8.75 -2.89 -6.39
CA TYR A 21 8.78 -4.26 -6.88
C TYR A 21 7.93 -4.45 -8.14
N SER A 22 7.18 -3.44 -8.58
CA SER A 22 6.49 -3.39 -9.88
C SER A 22 7.43 -3.28 -11.10
N GLY A 23 8.75 -3.14 -10.89
CA GLY A 23 9.74 -3.21 -11.96
C GLY A 23 9.87 -1.91 -12.75
N PHE A 24 10.15 -2.04 -14.05
CA PHE A 24 10.44 -0.92 -14.94
C PHE A 24 9.54 -0.94 -16.18
N GLY A 25 8.96 0.22 -16.49
CA GLY A 25 8.30 0.51 -17.75
C GLY A 25 9.29 0.96 -18.80
N LYS A 26 8.83 0.97 -20.05
CA LYS A 26 9.56 1.48 -21.20
C LYS A 26 8.63 2.33 -22.06
N TYR A 27 9.08 3.52 -22.42
CA TYR A 27 8.42 4.38 -23.41
C TYR A 27 9.45 4.92 -24.38
N SER A 28 9.36 4.52 -25.65
CA SER A 28 10.39 4.82 -26.66
C SER A 28 11.79 4.37 -26.19
N PHE A 29 12.74 5.31 -26.07
CA PHE A 29 14.10 5.08 -25.56
C PHE A 29 14.21 5.22 -24.03
N LEU A 30 13.17 5.66 -23.34
CA LEU A 30 13.18 5.86 -21.89
C LEU A 30 12.80 4.57 -21.16
N ARG A 31 13.58 4.24 -20.14
CA ARG A 31 13.29 3.18 -19.16
C ARG A 31 13.18 3.83 -17.79
N PHE A 32 12.08 3.57 -17.09
CA PHE A 32 11.78 4.21 -15.81
C PHE A 32 11.15 3.21 -14.84
N PRO A 33 11.38 3.35 -13.52
CA PRO A 33 10.71 2.52 -12.54
C PRO A 33 9.20 2.79 -12.56
N GLU A 34 8.37 1.75 -12.55
CA GLU A 34 6.90 1.89 -12.51
C GLU A 34 6.41 2.48 -11.18
N SER A 35 7.17 2.23 -10.11
CA SER A 35 7.00 2.87 -8.81
C SER A 35 8.35 2.96 -8.13
N ILE A 36 8.55 3.99 -7.31
CA ILE A 36 9.77 4.19 -6.52
C ILE A 36 9.55 3.93 -5.03
N THR A 37 8.29 3.76 -4.62
CA THR A 37 7.87 3.68 -3.23
C THR A 37 8.37 2.40 -2.56
N GLU A 38 9.10 2.55 -1.44
CA GLU A 38 9.43 1.45 -0.52
C GLU A 38 8.14 0.83 0.04
N PRO A 39 8.04 -0.51 0.15
CA PRO A 39 6.90 -1.15 0.83
C PRO A 39 6.64 -0.60 2.24
N ALA A 40 7.70 -0.33 3.02
CA ALA A 40 7.60 0.27 4.35
C ALA A 40 6.97 1.68 4.30
N LYS A 41 7.33 2.48 3.30
CA LYS A 41 6.78 3.84 3.12
C LYS A 41 5.31 3.82 2.68
N ALA A 42 4.89 2.81 1.93
CA ALA A 42 3.47 2.60 1.63
C ALA A 42 2.66 2.36 2.92
N VAL A 43 3.17 1.53 3.83
CA VAL A 43 2.54 1.28 5.14
C VAL A 43 2.52 2.53 6.03
N GLU A 44 3.64 3.26 6.12
CA GLU A 44 3.69 4.55 6.85
C GLU A 44 2.65 5.55 6.31
N ALA A 45 2.49 5.62 4.98
CA ALA A 45 1.53 6.49 4.34
C ALA A 45 0.08 6.06 4.65
N ALA A 46 -0.21 4.76 4.64
CA ALA A 46 -1.52 4.22 5.01
C ALA A 46 -1.90 4.58 6.45
N ARG A 47 -0.96 4.46 7.39
CA ARG A 47 -1.14 4.88 8.80
C ARG A 47 -1.44 6.37 8.92
N ARG A 48 -0.63 7.21 8.27
CA ARG A 48 -0.85 8.67 8.26
C ARG A 48 -2.22 9.05 7.69
N LYS A 49 -2.70 8.31 6.68
CA LYS A 49 -4.01 8.49 6.05
C LYS A 49 -5.18 7.83 6.81
N LYS A 50 -4.89 7.13 7.91
CA LYS A 50 -5.84 6.34 8.71
C LYS A 50 -6.64 5.38 7.81
N LEU A 51 -5.92 4.60 6.99
CA LEU A 51 -6.51 3.49 6.24
C LEU A 51 -6.67 2.29 7.17
N ASP A 52 -7.80 1.61 7.07
CA ASP A 52 -8.06 0.34 7.74
C ASP A 52 -7.43 -0.82 6.97
N VAL A 53 -7.36 -0.70 5.64
CA VAL A 53 -6.80 -1.72 4.74
C VAL A 53 -5.91 -1.07 3.69
N LEU A 54 -4.76 -1.70 3.43
CA LEU A 54 -3.85 -1.37 2.34
C LEU A 54 -3.57 -2.63 1.53
N CYS A 55 -3.89 -2.61 0.23
CA CYS A 55 -3.55 -3.67 -0.70
C CYS A 55 -2.31 -3.28 -1.51
N ILE A 56 -1.29 -4.14 -1.50
CA ILE A 56 -0.12 -4.03 -2.38
C ILE A 56 -0.36 -4.89 -3.61
N THR A 57 -0.34 -4.28 -4.79
CA THR A 57 -0.72 -4.87 -6.08
C THR A 57 0.38 -4.67 -7.12
N ASP A 58 1.59 -5.14 -6.81
CA ASP A 58 2.74 -5.02 -7.72
C ASP A 58 2.57 -5.82 -9.03
N HIS A 59 3.21 -5.39 -10.11
CA HIS A 59 3.15 -6.07 -11.41
C HIS A 59 3.77 -7.47 -11.36
N ASN A 60 2.93 -8.51 -11.53
CA ASN A 60 3.34 -9.92 -11.64
C ASN A 60 4.22 -10.42 -10.48
N THR A 61 4.16 -9.78 -9.31
CA THR A 61 4.91 -10.18 -8.12
C THR A 61 4.17 -9.81 -6.85
N ILE A 62 4.43 -10.55 -5.76
CA ILE A 62 3.93 -10.27 -4.42
C ILE A 62 5.04 -9.87 -3.45
N GLN A 63 6.27 -9.66 -3.94
CA GLN A 63 7.42 -9.38 -3.08
C GLN A 63 7.24 -8.10 -2.25
N GLY A 64 6.71 -7.03 -2.84
CA GLY A 64 6.39 -5.81 -2.12
C GLY A 64 5.35 -6.04 -1.03
N ALA A 65 4.33 -6.88 -1.29
CA ALA A 65 3.31 -7.24 -0.30
C ALA A 65 3.90 -8.02 0.88
N ILE A 66 4.80 -8.99 0.62
CA ILE A 66 5.47 -9.77 1.66
C ILE A 66 6.30 -8.86 2.58
N ILE A 67 7.01 -7.88 2.00
CA ILE A 67 7.81 -6.92 2.78
C ILE A 67 6.90 -5.95 3.53
N ALA A 68 5.91 -5.36 2.87
CA ALA A 68 4.94 -4.46 3.50
C ALA A 68 4.27 -5.11 4.73
N LYS A 69 3.90 -6.39 4.64
CA LYS A 69 3.32 -7.14 5.77
C LYS A 69 4.21 -7.14 7.01
N LYS A 70 5.54 -7.16 6.87
CA LYS A 70 6.48 -7.09 8.00
C LYS A 70 6.46 -5.74 8.71
N HIS A 71 6.00 -4.69 8.04
CA HIS A 71 5.88 -3.34 8.58
C HIS A 71 4.47 -2.99 9.05
N ALA A 72 3.46 -3.84 8.78
CA ALA A 72 2.06 -3.59 9.06
C ALA A 72 1.63 -3.87 10.52
N ILE A 73 2.58 -4.26 11.39
CA ILE A 73 2.43 -4.49 12.84
C ILE A 73 2.01 -3.25 13.63
#